data_AF-A0A2I0VJX8-F1
#
_entry.id   AF-A0A2I0VJX8-F1
#
_cell.length_a   1.000
_cell.length_b   1.000
_cell.length_c   1.000
_cell.angle_alpha   90.00
_cell.angle_beta   90.00
_cell.angle_gamma   90.00
#
_symmetry.space_group_name_H-M   'P 1'
#
loop_
_entity.id
_entity.type
_entity.pdbx_description
1 polymer ?
#
loop_
_entity_poly.entity_id
_entity_poly.type
_entity_poly.pdbx_seq_one_letter_code
_entity_poly.pdbx_strand_id
1 'polypeptide(L)'
;MLQAKRWCIAYPGANPGNLQNDINNICSSIDCSSIQPGGSCYQPNDLVSHASVVFNLYYKAHSSQPSACNFGGDAMFSLSDPCKDQFSHQELASTHKAAAGAAKRWCIAYPGANPGNLQNEINIICSWIDCSSIQPGGSCYQPNDLVSHASVVFNLYYKAHSSRTSACNFGGDAMFSLSDPCKDQFSVTLLRHQELASTHKAAGPIGTFLFACLKDVWGILSVEIDINKMSEFN
;
A
#
# COMPACT_ATOMS: atom_id res chain seq x y z
N MET A 1 8.29 5.65 20.83
CA MET A 1 7.35 5.09 19.84
C MET A 1 7.45 5.92 18.57
N LEU A 2 8.05 5.38 17.51
CA LEU A 2 8.10 6.08 16.22
C LEU A 2 6.70 6.02 15.62
N GLN A 3 5.99 7.15 15.56
CA GLN A 3 4.76 7.22 14.78
C GLN A 3 5.16 7.11 13.30
N ALA A 4 4.61 6.11 12.59
CA ALA A 4 4.77 6.02 11.15
C ALA A 4 4.25 7.32 10.53
N LYS A 5 5.10 8.01 9.77
CA LYS A 5 4.74 9.22 9.04
C LYS A 5 3.65 8.86 8.05
N ARG A 6 2.55 9.60 8.08
CA ARG A 6 1.39 9.41 7.22
C ARG A 6 1.09 10.70 6.48
N TRP A 7 0.65 10.56 5.24
CA TRP A 7 0.29 11.65 4.35
C TRP A 7 -1.16 11.46 3.92
N CYS A 8 -1.87 12.56 3.71
CA CYS A 8 -3.21 12.51 3.13
C CYS A 8 -3.11 12.71 1.62
N ILE A 9 -3.55 11.75 0.84
CA ILE A 9 -3.50 11.80 -0.63
C ILE A 9 -4.90 11.62 -1.22
N ALA A 10 -5.08 11.99 -2.48
CA ALA A 10 -6.35 11.76 -3.17
C ALA A 10 -6.55 10.27 -3.46
N TYR A 11 -7.80 9.83 -3.34
CA TYR A 11 -8.21 8.50 -3.76
C TYR A 11 -8.14 8.41 -5.29
N PRO A 12 -7.38 7.46 -5.88
CA PRO A 12 -7.26 7.38 -7.34
C PRO A 12 -8.58 7.07 -8.08
N GLY A 13 -9.58 6.55 -7.36
CA GLY A 13 -10.91 6.27 -7.88
C GLY A 13 -11.95 7.36 -7.58
N ALA A 14 -11.55 8.49 -6.99
CA ALA A 14 -12.44 9.58 -6.63
C ALA A 14 -13.10 10.19 -7.87
N ASN A 15 -14.28 10.78 -7.66
CA ASN A 15 -14.94 11.49 -8.75
C ASN A 15 -14.11 12.73 -9.14
N PRO A 16 -13.70 12.89 -10.40
CA PRO A 16 -12.89 14.05 -10.81
C PRO A 16 -13.56 15.40 -10.51
N GLY A 17 -14.89 15.48 -10.61
CA GLY A 17 -15.64 16.69 -10.26
C GLY A 17 -15.57 17.01 -8.77
N ASN A 18 -15.65 15.99 -7.91
CA ASN A 18 -15.47 16.18 -6.47
C ASN A 18 -14.05 16.62 -6.14
N LEU A 19 -13.03 15.95 -6.69
CA LEU A 19 -11.62 16.31 -6.48
C LEU A 19 -11.34 17.76 -6.87
N GLN A 20 -11.87 18.20 -8.02
CA GLN A 20 -11.69 19.59 -8.46
C GLN A 20 -12.39 20.57 -7.52
N ASN A 21 -13.60 20.25 -7.04
CA ASN A 21 -14.31 21.07 -6.08
C ASN A 21 -13.57 21.15 -4.74
N ASP A 22 -13.05 20.03 -4.24
CA ASP A 22 -12.28 19.99 -3.01
C ASP A 22 -10.99 20.80 -3.14
N ILE A 23 -10.26 20.68 -4.26
CA ILE A 23 -9.09 21.53 -4.54
C ILE A 23 -9.49 23.01 -4.47
N ASN A 24 -10.54 23.41 -5.20
CA ASN A 24 -10.97 24.81 -5.24
C ASN A 24 -11.36 25.32 -3.84
N ASN A 25 -12.09 24.52 -3.07
CA ASN A 25 -12.52 24.85 -1.72
C ASN A 25 -11.34 25.00 -0.77
N ILE A 26 -10.40 24.05 -0.80
CA ILE A 26 -9.23 24.07 0.07
C ILE A 26 -8.32 25.25 -0.28
N CYS A 27 -8.01 25.43 -1.56
CA CYS A 27 -7.13 26.50 -2.04
C CYS A 27 -7.71 27.90 -1.88
N SER A 28 -9.01 28.04 -1.57
CA SER A 28 -9.59 29.31 -1.14
C SER A 28 -9.10 29.75 0.26
N SER A 29 -8.66 28.79 1.07
CA SER A 29 -8.32 28.98 2.50
C SER A 29 -6.86 28.69 2.83
N ILE A 30 -6.12 27.99 1.97
CA ILE A 30 -4.69 27.69 2.15
C ILE A 30 -3.88 27.98 0.87
N ASP A 31 -2.56 28.17 1.02
CA ASP A 31 -1.67 28.41 -0.12
C ASP A 31 -1.43 27.14 -0.95
N CYS A 32 -1.90 27.17 -2.20
CA CYS A 32 -1.71 26.10 -3.19
C CYS A 32 -0.70 26.46 -4.29
N SER A 33 0.15 27.47 -4.09
CA SER A 33 1.18 27.90 -5.05
C SER A 33 2.08 26.75 -5.54
N SER A 34 2.33 25.76 -4.68
CA SER A 34 3.17 24.58 -4.99
C SER A 34 2.65 23.70 -6.13
N ILE A 35 1.34 23.70 -6.40
CA ILE A 35 0.71 22.92 -7.49
C ILE A 35 0.37 23.76 -8.73
N GLN A 36 0.71 25.05 -8.73
CA GLN A 36 0.50 25.92 -9.89
C GLN A 36 1.63 25.76 -10.90
N PRO A 37 1.46 26.18 -12.17
CA PRO A 37 2.55 26.15 -13.15
C PRO A 37 3.82 26.82 -12.63
N GLY A 38 4.94 26.09 -12.63
CA GLY A 38 6.22 26.53 -12.06
C GLY A 38 6.40 26.24 -10.56
N GLY A 39 5.39 25.69 -9.89
CA GLY A 39 5.45 25.25 -8.50
C GLY A 39 6.27 23.96 -8.31
N SER A 40 6.78 23.75 -7.08
CA SER A 40 7.65 22.62 -6.74
C SER A 40 6.97 21.25 -6.81
N CYS A 41 5.64 21.23 -6.72
CA CYS A 41 4.80 20.03 -6.73
C CYS A 41 3.83 20.05 -7.93
N TYR A 42 4.17 20.77 -9.00
CA TYR A 42 3.33 20.90 -10.18
C TYR A 42 3.29 19.61 -11.00
N GLN A 43 4.36 18.82 -10.98
CA GLN A 43 4.44 17.57 -11.73
C GLN A 43 4.02 16.37 -10.85
N PRO A 44 3.40 15.32 -11.46
CA PRO A 44 2.83 15.37 -12.81
C PRO A 44 1.64 16.33 -12.83
N ASN A 45 1.43 16.98 -13.96
CA ASN A 45 0.29 17.87 -14.16
C ASN A 45 -0.99 17.06 -14.42
N ASP A 46 -1.53 16.44 -13.37
CA ASP A 46 -2.82 15.78 -13.37
C ASP A 46 -3.61 16.08 -12.08
N LEU A 47 -4.93 15.90 -12.18
CA LEU A 47 -5.86 16.27 -11.13
C LEU A 47 -5.66 15.48 -9.83
N VAL A 48 -5.37 14.18 -9.92
CA VAL A 48 -5.21 13.31 -8.74
C VAL A 48 -3.93 13.65 -8.00
N SER A 49 -2.87 13.94 -8.74
CA SER A 49 -1.58 14.35 -8.18
C SER A 49 -1.68 15.71 -7.50
N HIS A 50 -2.30 16.70 -8.13
CA HIS A 50 -2.56 18.00 -7.51
C HIS A 50 -3.47 17.89 -6.29
N ALA A 51 -4.57 17.13 -6.38
CA ALA A 51 -5.45 16.88 -5.25
C ALA A 51 -4.71 16.24 -4.07
N SER A 52 -3.82 15.29 -4.33
CA SER A 52 -3.02 14.64 -3.29
C SER A 52 -2.11 15.59 -2.55
N VAL A 53 -1.48 16.53 -3.28
CA VAL A 53 -0.67 17.58 -2.65
C VAL A 53 -1.54 18.51 -1.81
N VAL A 54 -2.68 18.96 -2.36
CA VAL A 54 -3.62 19.87 -1.67
C VAL A 54 -4.21 19.23 -0.40
N PHE A 55 -4.62 17.97 -0.46
CA PHE A 55 -5.16 17.23 0.69
C PHE A 55 -4.11 17.07 1.79
N ASN A 56 -2.85 16.81 1.41
CA ASN A 56 -1.75 16.75 2.37
C ASN A 56 -1.45 18.11 3.01
N LEU A 57 -1.53 19.20 2.25
CA LEU A 57 -1.37 20.56 2.78
C LEU A 57 -2.47 20.88 3.79
N TYR A 58 -3.72 20.58 3.45
CA TYR A 58 -4.85 20.73 4.37
C TYR A 58 -4.68 19.86 5.62
N TYR A 59 -4.36 18.58 5.46
CA TYR A 59 -4.13 17.64 6.55
C TYR A 59 -3.06 18.14 7.53
N LYS A 60 -1.94 18.68 7.01
CA LYS A 60 -0.89 19.28 7.82
C LYS A 60 -1.33 20.55 8.54
N ALA A 61 -2.07 21.43 7.86
CA ALA A 61 -2.63 22.64 8.46
C ALA A 61 -3.59 22.32 9.62
N HIS A 62 -4.21 21.13 9.61
CA HIS A 62 -5.14 20.65 10.63
C HIS A 62 -4.50 19.66 11.61
N SER A 63 -3.24 19.93 11.98
CA SER A 63 -2.50 19.16 13.00
C SER A 63 -2.36 17.66 12.70
N SER A 64 -2.48 17.25 11.43
CA SER A 64 -2.38 15.84 11.03
C SER A 64 -3.38 14.92 11.75
N GLN A 65 -4.54 15.46 12.15
CA GLN A 65 -5.58 14.67 12.79
C GLN A 65 -6.18 13.67 11.80
N PRO A 66 -6.44 12.41 12.20
CA PRO A 66 -7.00 11.41 11.29
C PRO A 66 -8.29 11.85 10.57
N SER A 67 -9.14 12.63 11.26
CA SER A 67 -10.38 13.18 10.71
C SER A 67 -10.17 14.26 9.64
N ALA A 68 -9.01 14.90 9.58
CA ALA A 68 -8.70 15.92 8.58
C ALA A 68 -8.35 15.33 7.21
N CYS A 69 -8.16 14.01 7.12
CA CYS A 69 -8.02 13.29 5.86
C CYS A 69 -9.33 12.56 5.51
N ASN A 70 -10.44 13.31 5.51
CA ASN A 70 -11.75 12.78 5.17
C ASN A 70 -12.48 13.79 4.28
N PHE A 71 -12.29 13.64 2.97
CA PHE A 71 -12.90 14.47 1.94
C PHE A 71 -14.08 13.73 1.31
N GLY A 72 -15.04 13.28 2.14
CA GLY A 72 -16.21 12.53 1.65
C GLY A 72 -15.87 11.18 0.98
N GLY A 73 -14.72 10.59 1.35
CA GLY A 73 -14.20 9.38 0.71
C GLY A 73 -13.28 9.63 -0.49
N ASP A 74 -13.06 10.89 -0.87
CA ASP A 74 -12.18 11.24 -1.99
C ASP A 74 -10.69 11.26 -1.61
N ALA A 75 -10.34 10.96 -0.35
CA ALA A 75 -8.96 10.92 0.14
C ALA A 75 -8.64 9.66 0.94
N MET A 76 -7.35 9.35 1.05
CA MET A 76 -6.82 8.23 1.82
C MET A 76 -5.47 8.56 2.45
N PHE A 77 -5.04 7.75 3.42
CA PHE A 77 -3.68 7.84 3.94
C PHE A 77 -2.68 7.07 3.07
N SER A 78 -1.51 7.67 2.91
CA SER A 78 -0.34 7.08 2.27
C SER A 78 0.86 7.09 3.22
N LEU A 79 1.82 6.21 2.97
CA LEU A 79 3.16 6.21 3.58
C LEU A 79 4.20 6.92 2.69
N SER A 80 3.70 7.55 1.63
CA SER A 80 4.47 8.16 0.55
C SER A 80 4.10 9.62 0.41
N ASP A 81 5.10 10.49 0.20
CA ASP A 81 4.87 11.93 0.10
C ASP A 81 4.41 12.29 -1.32
N PRO A 82 3.19 12.85 -1.49
CA PRO A 82 2.63 13.09 -2.82
C PRO A 82 3.45 14.08 -3.66
N CYS A 83 4.26 14.94 -3.03
CA CYS A 83 5.13 15.87 -3.73
C CYS A 83 6.57 15.37 -3.92
N LYS A 84 7.10 14.53 -3.01
CA LYS A 84 8.52 14.09 -3.10
C LYS A 84 8.74 12.81 -3.88
N ASP A 85 7.74 11.94 -3.98
CA ASP A 85 7.86 10.67 -4.72
C ASP A 85 7.82 10.87 -6.25
N GLN A 86 7.76 12.13 -6.68
CA GLN A 86 7.90 12.60 -8.05
C GLN A 86 9.27 12.32 -8.67
N PHE A 87 10.34 12.31 -7.85
CA PHE A 87 11.72 12.19 -8.35
C PHE A 87 12.25 10.76 -8.38
N SER A 88 11.58 9.78 -7.76
CA SER A 88 11.96 8.36 -7.82
C SER A 88 11.37 7.60 -9.01
N HIS A 89 10.42 8.20 -9.74
CA HIS A 89 9.71 7.55 -10.84
C HIS A 89 9.93 8.16 -12.22
N GLN A 90 10.92 9.04 -12.39
CA GLN A 90 11.25 9.57 -13.72
C GLN A 90 11.76 8.49 -14.70
N GLU A 91 12.08 7.29 -14.19
CA GLU A 91 12.37 6.10 -15.01
C GLU A 91 11.18 5.12 -15.16
N LEU A 92 10.06 5.35 -14.48
CA LEU A 92 8.84 4.52 -14.57
C LEU A 92 7.67 5.22 -15.29
N ALA A 93 7.87 6.44 -15.80
CA ALA A 93 6.81 7.25 -16.43
C ALA A 93 6.62 7.00 -17.94
N SER A 94 7.46 6.20 -18.59
CA SER A 94 7.35 5.92 -20.04
C SER A 94 6.40 4.77 -20.39
N THR A 95 5.98 3.95 -19.43
CA THR A 95 5.03 2.84 -19.64
C THR A 95 3.62 3.08 -19.10
N HIS A 96 3.34 4.21 -18.43
CA HIS A 96 2.03 4.48 -17.81
C HIS A 96 1.26 5.67 -18.41
N LYS A 97 1.65 6.15 -19.59
CA LYS A 97 0.89 7.17 -20.35
C LYS A 97 -0.14 6.55 -21.31
N ALA A 98 -0.82 5.50 -20.87
CA ALA A 98 -1.95 4.88 -21.57
C ALA A 98 -2.86 4.13 -20.58
N ALA A 99 -3.49 4.83 -19.63
CA ALA A 99 -4.45 4.20 -18.74
C ALA A 99 -5.58 5.16 -18.26
N ALA A 100 -6.00 6.07 -19.14
CA ALA A 100 -7.30 6.74 -19.02
C ALA A 100 -8.45 5.93 -19.68
N GLY A 101 -8.23 4.63 -19.87
CA GLY A 101 -9.23 3.65 -20.29
C GLY A 101 -8.98 2.33 -19.58
N ALA A 102 -9.99 1.82 -18.86
CA ALA A 102 -10.08 0.46 -18.34
C ALA A 102 -8.80 -0.17 -17.76
N ALA A 103 -8.03 0.57 -16.95
CA ALA A 103 -6.98 -0.05 -16.13
C ALA A 103 -7.62 -1.12 -15.23
N LYS A 104 -7.06 -2.33 -15.20
CA LYS A 104 -7.51 -3.43 -14.33
C LYS A 104 -7.34 -2.98 -12.86
N ARG A 105 -8.45 -2.66 -12.20
CA ARG A 105 -8.49 -2.25 -10.79
C ARG A 105 -8.89 -3.43 -9.91
N TRP A 106 -8.29 -3.50 -8.74
CA TRP A 106 -8.54 -4.49 -7.71
C TRP A 106 -9.11 -3.78 -6.48
N CYS A 107 -10.05 -4.41 -5.79
CA CYS A 107 -10.55 -3.89 -4.52
C CYS A 107 -9.78 -4.54 -3.38
N ILE A 108 -9.00 -3.77 -2.61
CA ILE A 108 -8.18 -4.27 -1.52
C ILE A 108 -8.61 -3.65 -0.19
N ALA A 109 -8.21 -4.24 0.93
CA ALA A 109 -8.47 -3.68 2.24
C ALA A 109 -7.61 -2.45 2.50
N TYR A 110 -8.18 -1.46 3.15
CA TYR A 110 -7.44 -0.29 3.61
C TYR A 110 -6.50 -0.71 4.76
N PRO A 111 -5.16 -0.48 4.68
CA PRO A 111 -4.22 -0.97 5.69
C PRO A 111 -4.45 -0.40 7.10
N GLY A 112 -5.14 0.73 7.23
CA GLY A 112 -5.49 1.36 8.50
C GLY A 112 -6.94 1.09 8.95
N ALA A 113 -7.64 0.17 8.30
CA ALA A 113 -9.02 -0.19 8.64
C ALA A 113 -9.10 -0.80 10.04
N ASN A 114 -10.27 -0.71 10.65
CA ASN A 114 -10.48 -1.33 11.96
C ASN A 114 -10.42 -2.87 11.80
N PRO A 115 -9.53 -3.58 12.53
CA PRO A 115 -9.40 -5.04 12.40
C PRO A 115 -10.71 -5.79 12.70
N GLY A 116 -11.51 -5.30 13.65
CA GLY A 116 -12.81 -5.87 13.96
C GLY A 116 -13.81 -5.73 12.81
N ASN A 117 -13.81 -4.59 12.12
CA ASN A 117 -14.63 -4.40 10.92
C ASN A 117 -14.17 -5.32 9.80
N LEU A 118 -12.87 -5.36 9.49
CA LEU A 118 -12.32 -6.23 8.45
C LEU A 118 -12.69 -7.70 8.69
N GLN A 119 -12.55 -8.19 9.92
CA GLN A 119 -12.89 -9.57 10.24
C GLN A 119 -14.40 -9.85 10.11
N ASN A 120 -15.25 -8.90 10.54
CA ASN A 120 -16.69 -9.03 10.40
C ASN A 120 -17.12 -9.05 8.92
N GLU A 121 -16.53 -8.18 8.09
CA GLU A 121 -16.80 -8.13 6.66
C GLU A 121 -16.33 -9.39 5.95
N ILE A 122 -15.14 -9.92 6.28
CA ILE A 122 -14.68 -11.23 5.79
C ILE A 122 -15.73 -12.31 6.09
N ASN A 123 -16.18 -12.41 7.35
CA ASN A 123 -17.13 -13.43 7.77
C ASN A 123 -18.46 -13.33 6.99
N ILE A 124 -18.96 -12.10 6.79
CA ILE A 124 -20.19 -11.85 6.03
C ILE A 124 -20.01 -12.24 4.57
N ILE A 125 -18.96 -11.74 3.91
CA ILE A 125 -18.72 -11.97 2.49
C ILE A 125 -18.52 -13.46 2.21
N CYS A 126 -17.69 -14.13 3.02
CA CYS A 126 -17.41 -15.57 2.88
C CYS A 126 -18.62 -16.47 3.21
N SER A 127 -19.67 -15.93 3.82
CA SER A 127 -20.94 -16.66 3.93
C SER A 127 -21.70 -16.71 2.60
N TRP A 128 -21.38 -15.83 1.64
CA TRP A 128 -22.07 -15.70 0.36
C TRP A 128 -21.20 -16.10 -0.84
N ILE A 129 -19.86 -16.06 -0.71
CA ILE A 129 -18.91 -16.41 -1.78
C ILE A 129 -17.85 -17.42 -1.29
N ASP A 130 -17.21 -18.12 -2.23
CA ASP A 130 -16.13 -19.05 -1.90
C ASP A 130 -14.82 -18.33 -1.52
N CYS A 131 -14.42 -18.49 -0.26
CA CYS A 131 -13.18 -17.96 0.30
C CYS A 131 -12.09 -19.04 0.49
N SER A 132 -12.20 -20.20 -0.13
CA SER A 132 -11.21 -21.30 -0.05
C SER A 132 -9.78 -20.83 -0.36
N SER A 133 -9.62 -19.85 -1.24
CA SER A 133 -8.31 -19.30 -1.62
C SER A 133 -7.52 -18.64 -0.47
N ILE A 134 -8.19 -18.15 0.58
CA ILE A 134 -7.56 -17.53 1.76
C ILE A 134 -7.50 -18.46 2.98
N GLN A 135 -7.94 -19.70 2.86
CA GLN A 135 -7.88 -20.69 3.95
C GLN A 135 -6.50 -21.36 3.98
N PRO A 136 -6.11 -22.02 5.10
CA PRO A 136 -4.85 -22.77 5.15
C PRO A 136 -4.73 -23.75 3.97
N GLY A 137 -3.64 -23.64 3.21
CA GLY A 137 -3.41 -24.42 1.98
C GLY A 137 -4.00 -23.82 0.70
N GLY A 138 -4.71 -22.69 0.80
CA GLY A 138 -5.25 -21.94 -0.34
C GLY A 138 -4.17 -21.16 -1.11
N SER A 139 -4.45 -20.86 -2.38
CA SER A 139 -3.49 -20.21 -3.29
C SER A 139 -3.14 -18.76 -2.91
N CYS A 140 -3.98 -18.10 -2.11
CA CYS A 140 -3.84 -16.72 -1.66
C CYS A 140 -3.77 -16.65 -0.12
N TYR A 141 -3.36 -17.74 0.54
CA TYR A 141 -3.25 -17.80 1.99
C TYR A 141 -2.10 -16.95 2.53
N GLN A 142 -1.02 -16.82 1.76
CA GLN A 142 0.16 -16.07 2.18
C GLN A 142 0.17 -14.65 1.60
N PRO A 143 0.60 -13.65 2.39
CA PRO A 143 0.92 -13.72 3.82
C PRO A 143 -0.34 -13.97 4.68
N ASN A 144 -0.15 -14.75 5.75
CA ASN A 144 -1.22 -15.07 6.69
C ASN A 144 -1.45 -13.89 7.67
N ASP A 145 -2.08 -12.84 7.16
CA ASP A 145 -2.52 -11.69 7.95
C ASP A 145 -3.91 -11.20 7.52
N LEU A 146 -4.58 -10.52 8.44
CA LEU A 146 -5.96 -10.09 8.29
C LEU A 146 -6.17 -9.13 7.11
N VAL A 147 -5.25 -8.19 6.88
CA VAL A 147 -5.37 -7.18 5.82
C VAL A 147 -5.19 -7.83 4.45
N SER A 148 -4.25 -8.77 4.34
CA SER A 148 -4.01 -9.52 3.10
C SER A 148 -5.18 -10.43 2.76
N HIS A 149 -5.73 -11.17 3.74
CA HIS A 149 -6.94 -11.97 3.54
C HIS A 149 -8.16 -11.11 3.20
N ALA A 150 -8.37 -9.99 3.92
CA ALA A 150 -9.44 -9.03 3.61
C ALA A 150 -9.31 -8.50 2.19
N SER A 151 -8.10 -8.17 1.73
CA SER A 151 -7.86 -7.66 0.38
C SER A 151 -8.25 -8.66 -0.70
N VAL A 152 -7.97 -9.95 -0.50
CA VAL A 152 -8.39 -11.00 -1.43
C VAL A 152 -9.91 -11.12 -1.42
N VAL A 153 -10.53 -11.15 -0.24
CA VAL A 153 -11.99 -11.30 -0.08
C VAL A 153 -12.76 -10.12 -0.70
N PHE A 154 -12.33 -8.88 -0.45
CA PHE A 154 -12.94 -7.68 -1.02
C PHE A 154 -12.83 -7.68 -2.54
N ASN A 155 -11.71 -8.14 -3.08
CA ASN A 155 -11.57 -8.25 -4.52
C ASN A 155 -12.47 -9.35 -5.11
N LEU A 156 -12.63 -10.49 -4.44
CA LEU A 156 -13.56 -11.54 -4.87
C LEU A 156 -15.00 -11.01 -4.89
N TYR A 157 -15.40 -10.29 -3.84
CA TYR A 157 -16.71 -9.63 -3.77
C TYR A 157 -16.88 -8.60 -4.89
N TYR A 158 -15.89 -7.73 -5.09
CA TYR A 158 -15.88 -6.71 -6.13
C TYR A 158 -16.05 -7.30 -7.52
N LYS A 159 -15.36 -8.41 -7.82
CA LYS A 159 -15.51 -9.14 -9.08
C LYS A 159 -16.89 -9.77 -9.23
N ALA A 160 -17.43 -10.38 -8.17
CA ALA A 160 -18.77 -10.95 -8.18
C ALA A 160 -19.86 -9.90 -8.44
N HIS A 161 -19.65 -8.65 -7.99
CA HIS A 161 -20.61 -7.55 -8.09
C HIS A 161 -20.34 -6.61 -9.27
N SER A 162 -20.02 -7.18 -10.43
CA SER A 162 -19.86 -6.46 -11.71
C SER A 162 -18.76 -5.40 -11.73
N SER A 163 -17.84 -5.39 -10.75
CA SER A 163 -16.72 -4.44 -10.69
C SER A 163 -17.15 -2.96 -10.71
N ARG A 164 -18.37 -2.66 -10.23
CA ARG A 164 -18.85 -1.27 -10.11
C ARG A 164 -18.05 -0.52 -9.05
N THR A 165 -17.79 0.76 -9.26
CA THR A 165 -17.01 1.58 -8.32
C THR A 165 -17.59 1.59 -6.91
N SER A 166 -18.91 1.54 -6.78
CA SER A 166 -19.62 1.46 -5.50
C SER A 166 -19.47 0.12 -4.77
N ALA A 167 -19.07 -0.95 -5.46
CA ALA A 167 -18.89 -2.27 -4.85
C ALA A 167 -17.57 -2.40 -4.07
N CYS A 168 -16.65 -1.45 -4.25
CA CYS A 168 -15.43 -1.34 -3.45
C CYS A 168 -15.56 -0.19 -2.44
N ASN A 169 -16.62 -0.23 -1.64
CA ASN A 169 -16.88 0.73 -0.58
C ASN A 169 -17.42 -0.01 0.64
N PHE A 170 -16.50 -0.54 1.43
CA PHE A 170 -16.76 -1.30 2.65
C PHE A 170 -16.78 -0.34 3.85
N GLY A 171 -17.65 0.66 3.81
CA GLY A 171 -17.70 1.70 4.85
C GLY A 171 -16.41 2.51 5.02
N GLY A 172 -15.57 2.57 3.98
CA GLY A 172 -14.22 3.16 4.03
C GLY A 172 -13.10 2.20 4.39
N ASP A 173 -13.39 0.92 4.68
CA ASP A 173 -12.40 -0.10 5.01
C ASP A 173 -11.73 -0.73 3.77
N ALA A 174 -12.05 -0.26 2.55
CA ALA A 174 -11.47 -0.75 1.29
C ALA A 174 -11.04 0.37 0.33
N MET A 175 -10.14 0.04 -0.58
CA MET A 175 -9.62 0.95 -1.60
C MET A 175 -9.34 0.23 -2.94
N PHE A 176 -9.30 0.99 -4.04
CA PHE A 176 -8.77 0.48 -5.30
C PHE A 176 -7.24 0.40 -5.30
N SER A 177 -6.73 -0.71 -5.80
CA SER A 177 -5.32 -0.93 -6.12
C SER A 177 -5.16 -1.28 -7.60
N LEU A 178 -3.99 -0.98 -8.14
CA LEU A 178 -3.56 -1.46 -9.47
C LEU A 178 -2.88 -2.84 -9.39
N SER A 179 -2.63 -3.31 -8.16
CA SER A 179 -1.92 -4.55 -7.87
C SER A 179 -2.89 -5.64 -7.38
N ASP A 180 -2.68 -6.86 -7.85
CA ASP A 180 -3.46 -8.03 -7.48
C ASP A 180 -3.13 -8.43 -6.02
N PRO A 181 -4.11 -8.42 -5.10
CA PRO A 181 -3.88 -8.71 -3.69
C PRO A 181 -3.50 -10.17 -3.42
N CYS A 182 -3.62 -11.07 -4.39
CA CYS A 182 -3.14 -12.44 -4.28
C CYS A 182 -1.77 -12.65 -4.94
N LYS A 183 -1.49 -11.96 -6.06
CA LYS A 183 -0.25 -12.19 -6.84
C LYS A 183 0.90 -11.25 -6.49
N ASP A 184 0.61 -10.01 -6.12
CA ASP A 184 1.64 -8.99 -5.90
C ASP A 184 2.16 -8.93 -4.45
N GLN A 185 1.69 -9.86 -3.61
CA GLN A 185 2.09 -10.07 -2.21
C GLN A 185 3.58 -10.45 -2.04
N PHE A 186 4.23 -10.95 -3.10
CA PHE A 186 5.66 -11.26 -3.10
C PHE A 186 6.55 -10.01 -3.23
N SER A 187 6.04 -8.90 -3.77
CA SER A 187 6.82 -7.69 -4.01
C SER A 187 6.97 -6.81 -2.75
N VAL A 188 5.95 -6.76 -1.90
CA VAL A 188 5.99 -5.98 -0.64
C VAL A 188 6.80 -6.69 0.44
N THR A 189 6.74 -8.03 0.44
CA THR A 189 7.49 -8.86 1.38
C THR A 189 9.00 -8.82 1.11
N LEU A 190 9.44 -8.70 -0.15
CA LEU A 190 10.85 -8.58 -0.51
C LEU A 190 11.48 -7.27 0.00
N LEU A 191 10.70 -6.18 0.05
CA LEU A 191 11.15 -4.91 0.63
C LEU A 191 11.26 -4.98 2.16
N ARG A 192 10.35 -5.71 2.84
CA ARG A 192 10.45 -5.94 4.29
C ARG A 192 11.56 -6.91 4.71
N HIS A 193 11.98 -7.85 3.85
CA HIS A 193 13.09 -8.76 4.16
C HIS A 193 14.48 -8.13 3.96
N GLN A 194 14.60 -7.08 3.12
CA GLN A 194 15.88 -6.36 2.99
C GLN A 194 16.28 -5.58 4.26
N GLU A 195 15.32 -5.14 5.08
CA GLU A 195 15.65 -4.53 6.38
C GLU A 195 16.18 -5.54 7.41
N LEU A 196 15.78 -6.82 7.35
CA LEU A 196 16.31 -7.86 8.26
C LEU A 196 17.70 -8.37 7.84
N ALA A 197 18.07 -8.26 6.56
CA ALA A 197 19.42 -8.60 6.10
C ALA A 197 20.47 -7.49 6.43
N SER A 198 20.01 -6.29 6.76
CA SER A 198 20.87 -5.11 6.95
C SER A 198 21.48 -5.01 8.36
N THR A 199 20.99 -5.76 9.35
CA THR A 199 21.51 -5.73 10.73
C THR A 199 22.67 -6.71 11.00
N HIS A 200 23.08 -7.53 10.03
CA HIS A 200 24.20 -8.47 10.19
C HIS A 200 25.49 -8.05 9.45
N LYS A 201 25.52 -6.90 8.76
CA LYS A 201 26.69 -6.47 7.96
C LYS A 201 27.59 -5.43 8.64
N ALA A 202 27.57 -5.34 9.96
CA ALA A 202 28.46 -4.49 10.74
C ALA A 202 29.07 -5.25 11.93
N ALA A 203 29.89 -6.27 11.65
CA ALA A 203 30.86 -6.78 12.62
C ALA A 203 32.10 -7.28 11.85
N GLY A 204 33.02 -6.35 11.59
CA GLY A 204 34.41 -6.69 11.32
C GLY A 204 35.09 -7.27 12.58
N PRO A 205 36.30 -7.85 12.44
CA PRO A 205 36.67 -9.06 13.14
C PRO A 205 37.43 -8.80 14.43
N ILE A 206 36.86 -9.11 15.59
CA ILE A 206 37.63 -9.45 16.77
C ILE A 206 36.89 -10.54 17.55
N GLY A 207 37.48 -11.73 17.56
CA GLY A 207 37.58 -12.61 18.73
C GLY A 207 36.28 -13.02 19.42
N THR A 208 35.90 -14.28 19.20
CA THR A 208 35.54 -15.25 20.25
C THR A 208 34.58 -14.75 21.34
N PHE A 209 33.34 -15.25 21.38
CA PHE A 209 32.84 -16.08 22.50
C PHE A 209 31.33 -16.37 22.39
N LEU A 210 31.03 -17.67 22.54
CA LEU A 210 29.78 -18.34 22.90
C LEU A 210 28.58 -18.30 21.92
N PHE A 211 28.50 -19.39 21.15
CA PHE A 211 27.25 -20.02 20.73
C PHE A 211 26.34 -20.30 21.95
N ALA A 212 25.18 -19.65 22.02
CA ALA A 212 24.01 -20.18 22.73
C ALA A 212 22.73 -19.38 22.39
N CYS A 213 22.00 -19.82 21.36
CA CYS A 213 20.52 -19.87 21.29
C CYS A 213 20.10 -20.26 19.86
N LEU A 214 20.48 -21.47 19.42
CA LEU A 214 19.97 -22.11 18.20
C LEU A 214 19.76 -23.62 18.44
N LYS A 215 19.07 -23.91 19.54
CA LYS A 215 18.35 -25.16 19.87
C LYS A 215 17.15 -24.64 20.65
N ASP A 216 15.99 -24.41 20.05
CA ASP A 216 14.99 -25.38 19.59
C ASP A 216 14.13 -24.62 18.58
N VAL A 217 13.98 -24.99 17.30
CA VAL A 217 13.03 -25.98 16.77
C VAL A 217 13.34 -26.06 15.27
N TRP A 218 14.28 -26.89 14.85
CA TRP A 218 14.35 -27.33 13.44
C TRP A 218 14.62 -28.83 13.45
N GLY A 219 13.54 -29.59 13.38
CA GLY A 219 13.57 -30.98 12.99
C GLY A 219 13.57 -31.08 11.46
N ILE A 220 14.70 -31.54 10.92
CA ILE A 220 14.82 -32.37 9.71
C ILE A 220 14.45 -31.70 8.37
N LEU A 221 15.45 -31.21 7.63
CA LEU A 221 15.95 -31.87 6.40
C LEU A 221 17.21 -31.15 5.91
N SER A 222 18.27 -31.93 5.72
CA SER A 222 19.57 -31.48 5.24
C SER A 222 19.52 -31.01 3.78
N VAL A 223 20.01 -29.80 3.52
CA VAL A 223 20.63 -29.45 2.25
C VAL A 223 22.05 -29.00 2.58
N GLU A 224 23.02 -29.86 2.33
CA GLU A 224 24.44 -29.49 2.38
C GLU A 224 24.73 -28.53 1.23
N ILE A 225 24.83 -27.24 1.54
CA ILE A 225 25.48 -26.26 0.67
C ILE A 225 26.96 -26.29 1.06
N ASP A 226 27.76 -26.93 0.22
CA ASP A 226 29.22 -27.00 0.38
C ASP A 226 29.83 -25.63 0.04
N ILE A 227 30.29 -24.90 1.06
CA ILE A 227 30.72 -23.49 0.98
C ILE A 227 32.05 -23.34 0.19
N ASN A 228 32.75 -24.44 -0.11
CA ASN A 228 34.07 -24.39 -0.74
C ASN A 228 34.08 -24.17 -2.26
N LYS A 229 32.94 -23.87 -2.90
CA LYS A 229 32.85 -23.74 -4.38
C LYS A 229 32.47 -22.36 -4.92
N MET A 230 32.43 -21.31 -4.10
CA MET A 230 32.08 -19.94 -4.54
C MET A 230 33.31 -19.02 -4.80
N SER A 231 34.45 -19.55 -5.25
CA SER A 231 35.63 -18.73 -5.60
C SER A 231 35.88 -18.55 -7.11
N GLU A 232 34.95 -18.90 -8.00
CA GLU A 232 35.17 -18.84 -9.46
C GLU A 232 34.11 -18.06 -10.27
N PHE A 233 33.33 -17.16 -9.65
CA PHE A 233 32.54 -16.18 -10.41
C PHE A 233 33.05 -14.77 -10.12
N ASN A 234 34.06 -14.38 -10.89
CA ASN A 234 34.49 -12.99 -11.09
C ASN A 234 33.70 -12.40 -12.26
#